data_AF-A0A2V9HW60-F1
#
_entry.id   AF-A0A2V9HW60-F1
#
_cell.length_a   1.000
_cell.length_b   1.000
_cell.length_c   1.000
_cell.angle_alpha   90.00
_cell.angle_beta   90.00
_cell.angle_gamma   90.00
#
_symmetry.space_group_name_H-M   'P 1'
#
loop_
_entity.id
_entity.type
_entity.pdbx_description
1 polymer ?
#
loop_
_entity_poly.entity_id
_entity_poly.type
_entity_poly.pdbx_seq_one_letter_code
_entity_poly.pdbx_strand_id
1 'polypeptide(L)' 'MHKHFKLDPSKIRRAQKLLGARTETETIERALDEAISQRERTRLAWKAQERFVRSGVIIEDVYGALED' A
#
# COMPACT_ATOMS: atom_id res chain seq x y z
N MET A 1 0.68 23.51 18.54
CA MET A 1 0.47 22.37 19.46
C MET A 1 1.40 21.24 19.04
N HIS A 2 2.45 20.95 19.81
CA HIS A 2 3.30 19.78 19.56
C HIS A 2 2.65 18.56 20.19
N LYS A 3 1.98 17.73 19.39
CA LYS A 3 1.65 16.35 19.80
C LYS A 3 2.99 15.62 19.90
N HIS A 4 3.54 15.49 21.10
CA HIS A 4 4.67 14.60 21.36
C HIS A 4 4.17 13.15 21.28
N PHE A 5 3.93 12.67 20.05
CA PHE A 5 3.91 11.25 19.80
C PHE A 5 5.32 10.75 20.11
N LYS A 6 5.45 9.82 21.05
CA LYS A 6 6.70 9.06 21.22
C LYS A 6 6.82 8.14 20.01
N LEU A 7 7.31 8.68 18.89
CA LEU A 7 7.68 7.90 17.73
C LEU A 7 8.95 7.12 18.09
N ASP A 8 8.94 5.83 17.79
CA ASP A 8 10.09 4.97 18.00
C ASP A 8 11.25 5.45 17.09
N PRO A 9 12.36 5.95 17.66
CA PRO A 9 13.47 6.49 16.86
C PRO A 9 14.09 5.45 15.93
N SER A 10 14.00 4.15 16.27
CA SER A 10 14.50 3.08 15.40
C SER A 10 13.65 2.95 14.13
N LYS A 11 12.33 3.11 14.23
CA LYS A 11 11.41 3.11 13.10
C LYS A 11 11.61 4.33 12.21
N ILE A 12 11.82 5.51 12.82
CA ILE A 12 12.11 6.74 12.08
C ILE A 12 13.42 6.62 11.30
N ARG A 13 14.50 6.13 11.92
CA ARG A 13 15.78 5.91 11.21
C ARG A 13 15.66 4.92 10.07
N ARG A 14 14.86 3.86 10.24
CA ARG A 14 14.61 2.88 9.17
C ARG A 14 13.83 3.52 8.02
N ALA A 15 12.77 4.25 8.34
CA ALA A 15 11.97 4.98 7.36
C ALA A 15 12.80 6.04 6.62
N GLN A 16 13.66 6.78 7.31
CA GLN A 16 14.60 7.75 6.70
C GLN A 16 15.44 7.13 5.60
N LYS A 17 16.04 5.96 5.88
CA LYS A 17 16.86 5.23 4.90
C LYS A 17 16.04 4.73 3.72
N LEU A 18 14.87 4.15 3.99
CA LEU A 18 13.99 3.60 2.95
C LEU A 18 13.42 4.70 2.04
N LEU A 19 13.01 5.82 2.62
CA LEU A 19 12.37 6.93 1.92
C LEU A 19 13.37 7.96 1.38
N GLY A 20 14.67 7.81 1.64
CA GLY A 20 15.71 8.76 1.25
C GLY A 20 15.48 10.16 1.82
N ALA A 21 14.98 10.25 3.05
CA ALA A 21 14.65 11.51 3.72
C ALA A 21 15.81 11.98 4.63
N ARG A 22 16.05 13.29 4.66
CA ARG A 22 17.14 13.93 5.42
C ARG A 22 16.73 14.30 6.83
N THR A 23 15.44 14.55 7.08
CA THR A 23 14.91 14.96 8.38
C THR A 23 13.78 14.05 8.86
N GLU A 24 13.52 14.02 10.17
CA GLU A 24 12.38 13.29 10.72
C GLU A 24 11.05 13.81 10.16
N THR A 25 10.88 15.13 10.08
CA THR A 25 9.69 15.74 9.47
C THR A 25 9.48 15.29 8.03
N GLU A 26 10.52 15.37 7.20
CA GLU A 26 10.45 14.92 5.80
C GLU A 26 10.12 13.42 5.70
N THR A 27 10.62 12.62 6.64
CA THR A 27 10.32 11.18 6.70
C THR A 27 8.86 10.94 6.97
N ILE A 28 8.27 11.70 7.90
CA ILE A 28 6.86 11.59 8.26
C ILE A 28 5.99 12.02 7.08
N GLU A 29 6.28 13.16 6.45
CA GLU A 29 5.54 13.65 5.28
C GLU A 29 5.55 12.62 4.14
N ARG A 30 6.74 12.13 3.76
CA ARG A 30 6.86 11.10 2.70
C ARG A 30 6.16 9.79 3.05
N ALA A 31 6.23 9.37 4.32
CA ALA A 31 5.54 8.16 4.77
C ALA A 31 4.02 8.30 4.68
N LEU A 32 3.49 9.49 4.97
CA LEU A 32 2.06 9.78 4.84
C LEU A 32 1.62 9.77 3.37
N ASP A 33 2.39 10.42 2.48
CA ASP A 33 2.14 10.41 1.04
C ASP A 33 2.12 8.98 0.48
N GLU A 34 3.08 8.15 0.89
CA GLU A 34 3.17 6.77 0.44
C GLU A 34 1.99 5.93 0.96
N ALA A 35 1.61 6.09 2.24
CA ALA A 35 0.49 5.37 2.84
C ALA A 35 -0.85 5.71 2.15
N ILE A 36 -1.07 6.99 1.84
CA ILE A 36 -2.25 7.45 1.08
C ILE A 36 -2.24 6.82 -0.32
N SER A 37 -1.12 6.95 -1.04
CA SER A 37 -0.96 6.42 -2.40
C SER A 37 -1.13 4.91 -2.47
N GLN A 38 -0.62 4.17 -1.48
CA GLN A 38 -0.82 2.72 -1.36
C GLN A 38 -2.29 2.39 -1.12
N ARG A 39 -2.97 3.12 -0.24
CA ARG A 39 -4.40 2.88 0.05
C ARG A 39 -5.29 3.17 -1.16
N GLU A 40 -5.00 4.21 -1.92
CA GLU A 40 -5.73 4.54 -3.15
C GLU A 40 -5.55 3.47 -4.23
N ARG A 41 -4.31 3.02 -4.47
CA ARG A 41 -4.01 1.91 -5.38
C ARG A 41 -4.72 0.62 -4.96
N THR A 42 -4.68 0.30 -3.68
CA THR A 42 -5.33 -0.88 -3.11
C THR A 42 -6.85 -0.79 -3.26
N ARG A 43 -7.45 0.38 -3.05
CA ARG A 43 -8.88 0.60 -3.22
C ARG A 43 -9.31 0.42 -4.68
N LEU A 44 -8.51 0.88 -5.64
CA LEU A 44 -8.79 0.68 -7.07
C LEU A 44 -8.71 -0.79 -7.45
N ALA A 45 -7.67 -1.50 -7.00
CA ALA A 45 -7.54 -2.94 -7.22
C ALA A 45 -8.71 -3.73 -6.61
N TRP A 46 -9.09 -3.41 -5.37
CA TRP A 46 -10.25 -4.05 -4.72
C TRP A 46 -11.56 -3.76 -5.43
N LYS A 47 -11.80 -2.53 -5.89
CA LYS A 47 -12.99 -2.19 -6.68
C LYS A 47 -13.02 -2.92 -8.01
N ALA A 48 -11.87 -3.05 -8.67
CA ALA A 48 -11.75 -3.81 -9.91
C ALA A 48 -12.05 -5.30 -9.66
N GLN A 49 -11.51 -5.86 -8.58
CA GLN A 49 -11.77 -7.24 -8.17
C GLN A 49 -13.24 -7.48 -7.83
N GLU A 50 -13.86 -6.59 -7.07
CA GLU A 50 -15.28 -6.67 -6.73
C GLU A 50 -16.16 -6.61 -8.00
N ARG A 51 -15.83 -5.74 -8.96
CA ARG A 51 -16.50 -5.68 -10.25
C ARG A 51 -16.29 -6.95 -11.07
N PHE A 52 -15.06 -7.47 -11.11
CA PHE A 52 -14.72 -8.71 -11.79
C PHE A 52 -15.55 -9.88 -11.26
N VAL A 53 -15.56 -10.10 -9.95
CA VAL A 53 -16.35 -11.15 -9.30
C VAL A 53 -17.86 -10.97 -9.56
N ARG A 54 -18.37 -9.73 -9.50
CA ARG A 54 -19.79 -9.47 -9.75
C ARG A 54 -20.20 -9.51 -11.22
N SER A 55 -19.27 -9.39 -12.15
CA SER A 55 -19.57 -9.32 -13.59
C SER A 55 -20.04 -10.66 -14.19
N GLY A 56 -19.94 -11.76 -13.44
CA GLY A 56 -20.31 -13.08 -13.94
C GLY A 56 -19.36 -13.60 -15.02
N VAL A 57 -18.12 -13.09 -15.06
CA VAL A 57 -17.08 -13.58 -15.98
C VAL A 57 -16.84 -15.07 -15.74
N ILE A 58 -16.90 -15.84 -16.83
CA ILE A 58 -16.53 -17.24 -16.87
C ILE A 58 -15.02 -17.30 -17.08
N ILE A 59 -14.31 -17.94 -16.15
CA ILE A 59 -12.87 -18.19 -16.27
C ILE A 59 -12.73 -19.57 -16.91
N GLU A 60 -12.30 -19.59 -18.16
CA GLU A 60 -11.96 -20.83 -18.87
C GLU A 60 -10.48 -21.15 -18.63
N ASP A 61 -10.19 -22.41 -18.32
CA ASP A 61 -8.83 -22.90 -18.18
C ASP A 61 -8.21 -23.16 -19.56
N VAL A 62 -7.53 -22.14 -20.09
CA VAL A 62 -6.92 -22.19 -21.42
C VAL A 62 -5.77 -23.20 -21.49
N TYR A 63 -5.17 -23.57 -20.36
CA TYR A 63 -3.99 -24.44 -20.32
C TYR A 63 -4.27 -25.86 -19.80
N GLY A 64 -5.52 -26.16 -19.41
CA GLY A 64 -5.90 -27.47 -18.86
C GLY A 64 -5.13 -27.84 -17.59
N ALA A 65 -4.68 -26.86 -16.81
CA ALA A 65 -3.92 -27.07 -15.59
C ALA A 65 -4.79 -27.38 -14.36
N LEU A 66 -6.11 -27.28 -14.49
CA LEU A 66 -7.10 -27.48 -13.44
C LEU A 66 -7.91 -28.78 -13.61
N GLU A 67 -7.69 -29.52 -14.69
CA GLU A 67 -8.22 -30.87 -14.88
C GLU A 67 -7.18 -31.89 -14.39
N ASP A 68 -7.54 -32.71 -13.40
CA ASP A 68 -6.73 -33.86 -12.92
C ASP A 68 -6.57 -34.94 -14.03
#